data_AF-A0A1S9M8B2-F1
#
_entry.id   AF-A0A1S9M8B2-F1
#
_cell.length_a   1.000
_cell.length_b   1.000
_cell.length_c   1.000
_cell.angle_alpha   90.00
_cell.angle_beta   90.00
_cell.angle_gamma   90.00
#
_symmetry.space_group_name_H-M   'P 1'
#
loop_
_entity.id
_entity.type
_entity.pdbx_description
1 polymer ?
#
loop_
_entity_poly.entity_id
_entity_poly.type
_entity_poly.pdbx_seq_one_letter_code
_entity_poly.pdbx_strand_id
1 'polypeptide(L)'
;MTDRLLTGQQIQARENVRMGTGIRRRISRCTRLIKGTSLIALALIGLTACGAGPVVPTNDVSAIKEDLMKLQGTNGLIMRPESSTLAKGSVHGTYLAARLLDTSFPAVVSERTRDELERVLKAPETDQITQLKALVALKRSGSPSWGNYGSIIEQGRAALPATVTFAKLSGYIELVDVLVQLEPNARLARLEAFDADPGVEDLLSGALMALSNSMYFSNKEEVRSMFPAVQSALPQLIDSSKGKGLNYFRALTAMTSASRSGLGSNDFDKAAEELRTLKGCKEFPSLYRMEADKASPCSLSISAAMIAVPGAYDFGENK
;
A
#
# COMPACT_ATOMS: atom_id res chain seq x y z
N MET A 1 -21.67 -63.70 0.09
CA MET A 1 -21.06 -64.84 0.80
C MET A 1 -20.06 -64.25 1.77
N THR A 2 -20.52 -63.92 3.00
CA THR A 2 -20.24 -64.62 4.29
C THR A 2 -18.81 -64.31 4.77
N ASP A 3 -18.48 -63.78 5.95
CA ASP A 3 -19.11 -63.48 7.26
C ASP A 3 -18.27 -62.32 7.89
N ARG A 4 -18.78 -61.27 8.56
CA ARG A 4 -19.39 -61.10 9.90
C ARG A 4 -18.60 -61.58 11.13
N LEU A 5 -18.65 -60.69 12.14
CA LEU A 5 -18.44 -60.79 13.61
C LEU A 5 -17.13 -60.14 14.13
N LEU A 6 -17.19 -58.96 14.78
CA LEU A 6 -17.63 -58.67 16.18
C LEU A 6 -16.57 -59.20 17.18
N THR A 7 -16.11 -58.58 18.27
CA THR A 7 -16.57 -57.57 19.25
C THR A 7 -15.33 -57.35 20.17
N GLY A 8 -15.08 -56.25 20.87
CA GLY A 8 -15.88 -55.75 21.98
C GLY A 8 -15.00 -55.36 23.19
N GLN A 9 -15.40 -54.26 23.82
CA GLN A 9 -15.30 -53.84 25.23
C GLN A 9 -13.93 -53.63 25.92
N GLN A 10 -13.60 -52.46 26.49
CA GLN A 10 -14.19 -51.62 27.56
C GLN A 10 -13.76 -51.98 29.00
N ILE A 11 -13.38 -50.93 29.74
CA ILE A 11 -13.56 -50.67 31.19
C ILE A 11 -12.32 -50.77 32.13
N GLN A 12 -11.89 -49.57 32.57
CA GLN A 12 -11.62 -49.04 33.94
C GLN A 12 -10.88 -49.97 34.95
N ALA A 13 -9.96 -49.48 35.78
CA ALA A 13 -10.21 -48.55 36.88
C ALA A 13 -8.94 -48.40 37.76
N ARG A 14 -8.75 -47.19 38.34
CA ARG A 14 -8.31 -46.86 39.72
C ARG A 14 -6.96 -47.41 40.24
N GLU A 15 -6.15 -46.72 41.04
CA GLU A 15 -6.32 -45.57 41.93
C GLU A 15 -4.94 -45.11 42.48
N ASN A 16 -4.87 -43.84 42.91
CA ASN A 16 -4.11 -43.32 44.09
C ASN A 16 -2.56 -43.31 44.06
N VAL A 17 -1.81 -42.31 44.55
CA VAL A 17 -2.10 -41.20 45.50
C VAL A 17 -0.89 -40.22 45.61
N ARG A 18 -1.20 -38.91 45.84
CA ARG A 18 -0.44 -37.83 46.54
C ARG A 18 0.96 -37.41 46.04
N MET A 19 1.49 -36.21 46.25
CA MET A 19 1.15 -34.96 46.95
C MET A 19 2.12 -33.89 46.40
N GLY A 20 1.74 -32.61 46.33
CA GLY A 20 2.69 -31.55 46.02
C GLY A 20 2.05 -30.18 45.81
N THR A 21 1.88 -29.47 46.91
CA THR A 21 1.31 -28.12 47.04
C THR A 21 2.10 -27.02 46.33
N GLY A 22 1.39 -26.01 45.82
CA GLY A 22 1.89 -24.62 45.84
C GLY A 22 1.81 -23.87 44.52
N ILE A 23 0.80 -23.01 44.38
CA ILE A 23 0.86 -21.58 44.01
C ILE A 23 -0.55 -21.17 43.61
N ARG A 24 -1.16 -20.38 44.48
CA ARG A 24 -2.54 -19.90 44.39
C ARG A 24 -2.49 -18.38 44.22
N ARG A 25 -3.43 -17.88 43.41
CA ARG A 25 -4.00 -16.51 43.37
C ARG A 25 -3.38 -15.53 42.36
N ARG A 26 -4.11 -15.31 41.26
CA ARG A 26 -4.90 -14.08 41.02
C ARG A 26 -5.72 -14.24 39.72
N ILE A 27 -6.97 -14.69 39.84
CA ILE A 27 -8.02 -14.36 38.86
C ILE A 27 -9.26 -14.00 39.68
N SER A 28 -9.56 -12.72 39.75
CA SER A 28 -10.76 -12.18 40.38
C SER A 28 -11.55 -11.40 39.33
N ARG A 29 -12.70 -11.98 39.00
CA ARG A 29 -14.00 -11.32 38.71
C ARG A 29 -13.97 -10.01 37.91
N CYS A 30 -14.48 -10.09 36.68
CA CYS A 30 -15.40 -9.09 36.13
C CYS A 30 -16.41 -9.79 35.22
N THR A 31 -17.55 -10.18 35.81
CA THR A 31 -18.76 -10.61 35.10
C THR A 31 -19.91 -9.72 35.58
N ARG A 32 -20.25 -8.70 34.80
CA ARG A 32 -21.59 -8.04 34.73
C ARG A 32 -21.71 -7.55 33.28
N LEU A 33 -22.49 -8.22 32.44
CA LEU A 33 -23.94 -8.02 32.24
C LEU A 33 -24.26 -6.61 31.70
N ILE A 34 -24.12 -6.44 30.38
CA ILE A 34 -24.86 -5.43 29.60
C ILE A 34 -25.59 -6.21 28.51
N LYS A 35 -26.93 -6.20 28.60
CA LYS A 35 -27.86 -6.74 27.60
C LYS A 35 -28.12 -5.66 26.55
N GLY A 36 -28.03 -6.06 25.28
CA GLY A 36 -28.91 -5.57 24.22
C GLY A 36 -28.59 -4.21 23.61
N THR A 37 -27.66 -4.18 22.66
CA THR A 37 -27.72 -3.36 21.44
C THR A 37 -26.82 -3.99 20.36
N SER A 38 -27.32 -4.02 19.12
CA SER A 38 -26.73 -4.68 17.94
C SER A 38 -25.24 -4.39 17.74
N LEU A 39 -24.43 -5.45 17.75
CA LEU A 39 -22.99 -5.46 17.49
C LEU A 39 -22.70 -6.33 16.25
N ILE A 40 -22.54 -5.70 15.09
CA ILE A 40 -21.62 -6.14 14.02
C ILE A 40 -20.90 -4.88 13.53
N ALA A 41 -20.04 -4.34 14.38
CA ALA A 41 -19.02 -3.36 14.06
C ALA A 41 -17.81 -3.67 14.95
N LEU A 42 -16.61 -3.58 14.38
CA LEU A 42 -15.30 -3.87 14.99
C LEU A 42 -14.96 -5.34 15.28
N ALA A 43 -14.26 -5.96 14.33
CA ALA A 43 -13.30 -7.02 14.62
C ALA A 43 -12.29 -7.13 13.48
N LEU A 44 -11.23 -6.30 13.50
CA LEU A 44 -9.91 -6.57 12.89
C LEU A 44 -8.88 -5.46 13.20
N ILE A 45 -8.82 -5.02 14.46
CA ILE A 45 -7.63 -4.37 15.02
C ILE A 45 -7.51 -4.90 16.45
N GLY A 46 -6.50 -5.72 16.73
CA GLY A 46 -6.29 -6.26 18.08
C GLY A 46 -5.61 -7.63 18.11
N LEU A 47 -4.37 -7.71 17.61
CA LEU A 47 -3.39 -8.70 18.06
C LEU A 47 -2.09 -7.97 18.40
N THR A 48 -2.09 -7.24 19.51
CA THR A 48 -0.88 -7.01 20.30
C THR A 48 -0.64 -8.25 21.14
N ALA A 49 0.23 -9.13 20.65
CA ALA A 49 0.78 -10.22 21.44
C ALA A 49 2.30 -10.09 21.45
N CYS A 50 2.86 -9.96 22.66
CA CYS A 50 4.29 -9.98 22.95
C CYS A 50 4.98 -11.15 22.24
N GLY A 51 5.90 -10.80 21.36
CA GLY A 51 6.94 -11.68 20.84
C GLY A 51 7.94 -10.76 20.17
N ALA A 52 9.19 -10.79 20.61
CA ALA A 52 10.28 -10.11 19.94
C ALA A 52 10.47 -10.74 18.55
N GLY A 53 9.70 -10.27 17.56
CA GLY A 53 9.94 -10.49 16.15
C GLY A 53 11.12 -9.63 15.68
N PRO A 54 11.76 -9.98 14.56
CA PRO A 54 12.89 -9.21 14.05
C PRO A 54 12.40 -7.79 13.79
N VAL A 55 13.13 -6.82 14.35
CA VAL A 55 12.95 -5.39 14.09
C VAL A 55 12.90 -5.23 12.58
N VAL A 56 11.71 -4.98 12.03
CA VAL A 56 11.56 -4.52 10.66
C VAL A 56 12.46 -3.29 10.58
N PRO A 57 13.44 -3.23 9.67
CA PRO A 57 14.32 -2.08 9.60
C PRO A 57 13.45 -0.87 9.32
N THR A 58 13.18 -0.09 10.36
CA THR A 58 12.49 1.17 10.25
C THR A 58 13.24 1.96 9.20
N ASN A 59 12.54 2.33 8.14
CA ASN A 59 13.11 3.21 7.13
C ASN A 59 13.56 4.46 7.86
N ASP A 60 14.87 4.64 8.01
CA ASP A 60 15.43 5.80 8.68
C ASP A 60 15.05 7.02 7.85
N VAL A 61 14.04 7.73 8.34
CA VAL A 61 13.50 8.93 7.70
C VAL A 61 14.61 9.95 7.49
N SER A 62 15.63 9.98 8.34
CA SER A 62 16.81 10.85 8.20
C SER A 62 17.62 10.48 6.96
N ALA A 63 17.92 9.19 6.76
CA ALA A 63 18.61 8.71 5.56
C ALA A 63 17.80 8.96 4.29
N ILE A 64 16.47 8.78 4.34
CA ILE A 64 15.58 9.11 3.21
C ILE A 64 15.63 10.60 2.88
N LYS A 65 15.63 11.48 3.90
CA LYS A 65 15.75 12.93 3.69
C LYS A 65 17.07 13.28 2.99
N GLU A 66 18.18 12.72 3.45
CA GLU A 66 19.50 12.94 2.84
C GLU A 66 19.54 12.52 1.37
N ASP A 67 18.99 11.35 1.04
CA ASP A 67 18.95 10.88 -0.35
C ASP A 67 18.01 11.72 -1.22
N LEU A 68 16.87 12.18 -0.69
CA LEU A 68 15.96 13.06 -1.42
C LEU A 68 16.53 14.46 -1.67
N MET A 69 17.34 14.99 -0.75
CA MET A 69 18.03 16.28 -0.98
C MET A 69 19.02 16.18 -2.15
N LYS A 70 19.72 15.05 -2.31
CA LYS A 70 20.61 14.81 -3.47
C LYS A 70 19.84 14.72 -4.80
N LEU A 71 18.56 14.36 -4.74
CA LEU A 71 17.67 14.28 -5.90
C LEU A 71 17.02 15.63 -6.26
N GLN A 72 17.34 16.73 -5.57
CA GLN A 72 16.83 18.04 -5.96
C GLN A 72 17.49 18.52 -7.24
N GLY A 73 16.66 18.78 -8.26
CA GLY A 73 17.08 19.38 -9.51
C GLY A 73 17.34 20.88 -9.35
N THR A 74 17.90 21.48 -10.41
CA THR A 74 18.21 22.92 -10.43
C THR A 74 17.00 23.82 -10.25
N ASN A 75 15.79 23.36 -10.62
CA ASN A 75 14.53 24.07 -10.39
C ASN A 75 13.96 23.90 -8.97
N GLY A 76 14.64 23.18 -8.07
CA GLY A 76 14.19 22.88 -6.72
C GLY A 76 13.20 21.71 -6.62
N LEU A 77 12.73 21.16 -7.75
CA LEU A 77 11.87 19.98 -7.77
C LEU A 77 12.71 18.70 -7.63
N ILE A 78 12.11 17.64 -7.10
CA ILE A 78 12.79 16.35 -6.92
C ILE A 78 12.75 15.54 -8.22
N MET A 79 13.90 14.96 -8.53
CA MET A 79 14.16 14.13 -9.69
C MET A 79 13.77 12.68 -9.39
N ARG A 80 13.39 11.96 -10.44
CA ARG A 80 13.21 10.52 -10.38
C ARG A 80 14.51 9.84 -10.85
N PRO A 81 15.20 9.07 -10.01
CA PRO A 81 16.41 8.37 -10.42
C PRO A 81 16.16 7.33 -11.51
N GLU A 82 14.93 6.82 -11.65
CA GLU A 82 14.51 5.96 -12.76
C GLU A 82 14.32 6.70 -14.10
N SER A 83 14.52 8.03 -14.16
CA SER A 83 14.40 8.83 -15.39
C SER A 83 15.79 9.20 -15.95
N SER A 84 15.93 9.19 -17.28
CA SER A 84 17.17 9.56 -17.98
C SER A 84 17.55 11.04 -17.86
N THR A 85 16.67 11.89 -17.31
CA THR A 85 16.83 13.35 -17.24
C THR A 85 17.16 13.83 -15.82
N LEU A 86 18.27 13.35 -15.24
CA LEU A 86 18.74 13.66 -13.88
C LEU A 86 19.17 15.14 -13.65
N ALA A 87 18.87 16.07 -14.56
CA ALA A 87 19.19 17.49 -14.38
C ALA A 87 17.94 18.37 -14.17
N LYS A 88 16.75 17.84 -14.49
CA LYS A 88 15.49 18.58 -14.49
C LYS A 88 14.52 17.88 -13.53
N GLY A 89 14.44 18.40 -12.30
CA GLY A 89 13.44 17.98 -11.31
C GLY A 89 12.03 18.04 -11.87
N SER A 90 11.12 17.22 -11.32
CA SER A 90 9.76 17.09 -11.83
C SER A 90 8.71 17.20 -10.73
N VAL A 91 7.51 17.64 -11.10
CA VAL A 91 6.35 17.68 -10.21
C VAL A 91 6.02 16.28 -9.70
N HIS A 92 6.09 15.28 -10.59
CA HIS A 92 5.79 13.90 -10.22
C HIS A 92 6.80 13.31 -9.23
N GLY A 93 8.11 13.54 -9.42
CA GLY A 93 9.13 13.14 -8.43
C GLY A 93 8.95 13.83 -7.09
N THR A 94 8.62 15.12 -7.11
CA THR A 94 8.31 15.90 -5.89
C THR A 94 7.07 15.38 -5.17
N TYR A 95 6.02 15.01 -5.91
CA TYR A 95 4.82 14.37 -5.37
C TYR A 95 5.14 13.01 -4.72
N LEU A 96 5.95 12.17 -5.36
CA LEU A 96 6.34 10.87 -4.79
C LEU A 96 7.16 11.04 -3.51
N ALA A 97 8.11 11.99 -3.49
CA ALA A 97 8.87 12.33 -2.29
C ALA A 97 7.98 12.88 -1.16
N ALA A 98 6.97 13.68 -1.50
CA ALA A 98 5.98 14.17 -0.55
C ALA A 98 5.17 13.04 0.07
N ARG A 99 4.85 11.99 -0.70
CA ARG A 99 4.22 10.78 -0.17
C ARG A 99 5.17 9.96 0.69
N LEU A 100 6.42 9.83 0.27
CA LEU A 100 7.45 9.05 0.96
C LEU A 100 7.77 9.61 2.35
N LEU A 101 7.91 10.93 2.48
CA LEU A 101 8.27 11.59 3.74
C LEU A 101 7.07 12.04 4.57
N ASP A 102 5.89 12.17 3.96
CA ASP A 102 4.67 12.61 4.61
C ASP A 102 4.87 13.88 5.47
N THR A 103 4.64 13.80 6.79
CA THR A 103 4.83 14.92 7.73
C THR A 103 6.28 15.44 7.81
N SER A 104 7.25 14.66 7.37
CA SER A 104 8.67 15.03 7.31
C SER A 104 9.07 15.74 6.03
N PHE A 105 8.19 15.84 5.04
CA PHE A 105 8.47 16.49 3.75
C PHE A 105 8.85 17.98 3.84
N PRO A 106 8.30 18.80 4.77
CA PRO A 106 8.70 20.20 4.93
C PRO A 106 10.19 20.41 5.17
N ALA A 107 10.90 19.41 5.73
CA ALA A 107 12.31 19.51 6.05
C ALA A 107 13.24 19.37 4.82
N VAL A 108 12.74 18.84 3.70
CA VAL A 108 13.54 18.64 2.47
C VAL A 108 13.16 19.61 1.35
N VAL A 109 12.16 20.45 1.54
CA VAL A 109 11.67 21.39 0.52
C VAL A 109 12.23 22.78 0.76
N SER A 110 12.73 23.39 -0.31
CA SER A 110 13.21 24.77 -0.29
C SER A 110 12.07 25.74 -0.61
N GLU A 111 12.26 27.04 -0.35
CA GLU A 111 11.35 28.08 -0.87
C GLU A 111 11.23 28.00 -2.39
N ARG A 112 12.35 27.80 -3.09
CA ARG A 112 12.37 27.60 -4.55
C ARG A 112 11.47 26.44 -5.00
N THR A 113 11.45 25.34 -4.25
CA THR A 113 10.56 24.21 -4.52
C THR A 113 9.09 24.65 -4.47
N ARG A 114 8.72 25.45 -3.46
CA ARG A 114 7.35 25.97 -3.29
C ARG A 114 6.99 26.95 -4.42
N ASP A 115 7.89 27.86 -4.76
CA ASP A 115 7.69 28.83 -5.85
C ASP A 115 7.45 28.13 -7.19
N GLU A 116 8.24 27.09 -7.47
CA GLU A 116 8.10 26.31 -8.71
C GLU A 116 6.79 25.51 -8.74
N LEU A 117 6.37 24.94 -7.61
CA LEU A 117 5.06 24.29 -7.50
C LEU A 117 3.92 25.28 -7.73
N GLU A 118 3.99 26.49 -7.16
CA GLU A 118 3.01 27.55 -7.41
C GLU A 118 2.99 28.02 -8.87
N ARG A 119 4.17 28.13 -9.49
CA ARG A 119 4.29 28.47 -10.91
C ARG A 119 3.56 27.43 -11.77
N VAL A 120 3.74 26.13 -11.49
CA VAL A 120 3.05 25.04 -12.18
C VAL A 120 1.53 25.13 -12.00
N LEU A 121 1.05 25.47 -10.79
CA LEU A 121 -0.40 25.60 -10.53
C LEU A 121 -1.04 26.76 -11.31
N LYS A 122 -0.26 27.78 -11.68
CA LYS A 122 -0.74 28.96 -12.44
C LYS A 122 -0.55 28.81 -13.95
N ALA A 123 0.23 27.83 -14.40
CA ALA A 123 0.59 27.65 -15.80
C ALA A 123 -0.58 27.04 -16.60
N PRO A 124 -1.15 27.76 -17.59
CA PRO A 124 -2.36 27.34 -18.30
C PRO A 124 -2.18 26.08 -19.15
N GLU A 125 -0.96 25.76 -19.53
CA GLU A 125 -0.60 24.58 -20.31
C GLU A 125 -0.45 23.30 -19.48
N THR A 126 -0.49 23.41 -18.15
CA THR A 126 -0.29 22.26 -17.26
C THR A 126 -1.55 21.41 -17.20
N ASP A 127 -1.42 20.11 -17.46
CA ASP A 127 -2.54 19.17 -17.33
C ASP A 127 -3.02 19.07 -15.87
N GLN A 128 -4.30 18.71 -15.71
CA GLN A 128 -4.96 18.69 -14.42
C GLN A 128 -4.32 17.73 -13.41
N ILE A 129 -3.82 16.56 -13.85
CA ILE A 129 -3.20 15.58 -12.94
C ILE A 129 -1.88 16.15 -12.42
N THR A 130 -1.08 16.78 -13.29
CA THR A 130 0.14 17.47 -12.89
C THR A 130 -0.15 18.61 -11.90
N GLN A 131 -1.19 19.41 -12.15
CA GLN A 131 -1.62 20.45 -11.20
C GLN A 131 -2.01 19.86 -9.83
N LEU A 132 -2.80 18.78 -9.80
CA LEU A 132 -3.19 18.12 -8.55
C LEU A 132 -1.97 17.54 -7.81
N LYS A 133 -1.01 16.92 -8.52
CA LYS A 133 0.25 16.43 -7.93
C LYS A 133 1.06 17.56 -7.32
N ALA A 134 1.16 18.69 -8.03
CA ALA A 134 1.84 19.89 -7.53
C ALA A 134 1.14 20.43 -6.27
N LEU A 135 -0.20 20.44 -6.25
CA LEU A 135 -0.98 20.91 -5.12
C LEU A 135 -0.82 20.02 -3.88
N VAL A 136 -0.79 18.69 -4.05
CA VAL A 136 -0.48 17.75 -2.96
C VAL A 136 0.92 18.02 -2.39
N ALA A 137 1.92 18.17 -3.25
CA ALA A 137 3.28 18.48 -2.83
C ALA A 137 3.35 19.82 -2.09
N LEU A 138 2.66 20.86 -2.59
CA LEU A 138 2.60 22.17 -1.96
C LEU A 138 1.93 22.12 -0.58
N LYS A 139 0.81 21.42 -0.45
CA LYS A 139 0.14 21.17 0.84
C LYS A 139 1.07 20.47 1.83
N ARG A 140 1.72 19.38 1.41
CA ARG A 140 2.65 18.60 2.25
C ARG A 140 3.95 19.34 2.56
N SER A 141 4.31 20.36 1.77
CA SER A 141 5.47 21.23 2.04
C SER A 141 5.27 22.16 3.25
N GLY A 142 4.04 22.22 3.77
CA GLY A 142 3.62 23.16 4.83
C GLY A 142 3.31 24.57 4.32
N SER A 143 3.31 24.81 3.00
CA SER A 143 2.99 26.13 2.45
C SER A 143 1.51 26.46 2.66
N PRO A 144 1.13 27.54 3.36
CA PRO A 144 -0.29 27.89 3.57
C PRO A 144 -1.01 28.30 2.28
N SER A 145 -0.28 28.67 1.22
CA SER A 145 -0.84 29.11 -0.06
C SER A 145 -1.63 28.04 -0.81
N TRP A 146 -1.47 26.76 -0.46
CA TRP A 146 -2.18 25.66 -1.10
C TRP A 146 -3.71 25.84 -1.08
N GLY A 147 -4.25 26.47 -0.02
CA GLY A 147 -5.69 26.73 0.13
C GLY A 147 -6.26 27.68 -0.94
N ASN A 148 -5.43 28.48 -1.60
CA ASN A 148 -5.85 29.41 -2.65
C ASN A 148 -6.22 28.70 -3.96
N TYR A 149 -5.88 27.42 -4.10
CA TYR A 149 -6.04 26.65 -5.33
C TYR A 149 -7.20 25.66 -5.27
N GLY A 150 -8.23 25.95 -4.45
CA GLY A 150 -9.42 25.09 -4.31
C GLY A 150 -10.15 24.79 -5.62
N SER A 151 -10.09 25.70 -6.60
CA SER A 151 -10.67 25.47 -7.94
C SER A 151 -10.05 24.27 -8.66
N ILE A 152 -8.76 23.97 -8.46
CA ILE A 152 -8.08 22.80 -9.06
C ILE A 152 -8.65 21.50 -8.47
N ILE A 153 -8.95 21.49 -7.16
CA ILE A 153 -9.58 20.36 -6.48
C ILE A 153 -10.99 20.15 -7.05
N GLU A 154 -11.78 21.21 -7.17
CA GLU A 154 -13.14 21.13 -7.72
C GLU A 154 -13.17 20.62 -9.17
N GLN A 155 -12.24 21.09 -10.01
CA GLN A 155 -12.13 20.56 -11.37
C GLN A 155 -11.74 19.07 -11.37
N GLY A 156 -10.83 18.65 -10.49
CA GLY A 156 -10.44 17.25 -10.35
C GLY A 156 -11.60 16.36 -9.89
N ARG A 157 -12.42 16.86 -8.95
CA ARG A 157 -13.65 16.19 -8.50
C ARG A 157 -14.67 16.07 -9.63
N ALA A 158 -14.87 17.13 -10.41
CA ALA A 158 -15.79 17.14 -11.54
C ALA A 158 -15.34 16.19 -12.66
N ALA A 159 -14.03 15.91 -12.78
CA ALA A 159 -13.48 14.96 -13.74
C ALA A 159 -13.65 13.49 -13.34
N LEU A 160 -13.99 13.19 -12.08
CA LEU A 160 -14.24 11.81 -11.65
C LEU A 160 -15.52 11.26 -12.31
N PRO A 161 -15.44 10.16 -13.06
CA PRO A 161 -16.61 9.55 -13.65
C PRO A 161 -17.43 8.82 -12.58
N ALA A 162 -18.72 8.59 -12.84
CA ALA A 162 -19.55 7.75 -11.98
C ALA A 162 -19.17 6.25 -12.09
N THR A 163 -18.79 5.82 -13.30
CA THR A 163 -18.35 4.45 -13.61
C THR A 163 -17.02 4.44 -14.35
N VAL A 164 -16.24 3.38 -14.18
CA VAL A 164 -14.93 3.19 -14.80
C VAL A 164 -14.91 1.88 -15.55
N THR A 165 -14.65 1.95 -16.85
CA THR A 165 -14.38 0.81 -17.74
C THR A 165 -12.89 0.44 -17.68
N PHE A 166 -12.52 -0.78 -18.09
CA PHE A 166 -11.11 -1.19 -18.27
C PHE A 166 -10.27 -0.14 -19.05
N ALA A 167 -10.79 0.37 -20.17
CA ALA A 167 -10.10 1.37 -21.00
C ALA A 167 -9.77 2.70 -20.29
N LYS A 168 -10.48 3.04 -19.21
CA LYS A 168 -10.29 4.27 -18.43
C LYS A 168 -9.65 4.02 -17.06
N LEU A 169 -9.37 2.75 -16.73
CA LEU A 169 -8.92 2.33 -15.41
C LEU A 169 -7.62 3.04 -14.99
N SER A 170 -6.60 3.05 -15.85
CA SER A 170 -5.31 3.66 -15.53
C SER A 170 -5.43 5.16 -15.23
N GLY A 171 -6.14 5.90 -16.09
CA GLY A 171 -6.34 7.35 -15.89
C GLY A 171 -7.19 7.66 -14.66
N TYR A 172 -8.20 6.83 -14.37
CA TYR A 172 -8.99 6.95 -13.15
C TYR A 172 -8.14 6.75 -11.89
N ILE A 173 -7.35 5.68 -11.84
CA ILE A 173 -6.49 5.37 -10.68
C ILE A 173 -5.49 6.50 -10.46
N GLU A 174 -4.86 7.02 -11.52
CA GLU A 174 -3.92 8.13 -11.40
C GLU A 174 -4.59 9.41 -10.86
N LEU A 175 -5.79 9.74 -11.34
CA LEU A 175 -6.53 10.91 -10.88
C LEU A 175 -6.99 10.75 -9.42
N VAL A 176 -7.63 9.63 -9.09
CA VAL A 176 -8.23 9.42 -7.76
C VAL A 176 -7.15 9.27 -6.68
N ASP A 177 -6.02 8.61 -6.96
CA ASP A 177 -4.90 8.45 -6.02
C ASP A 177 -4.30 9.79 -5.59
N VAL A 178 -4.25 10.77 -6.50
CA VAL A 178 -3.81 12.12 -6.17
C VAL A 178 -4.91 12.91 -5.47
N LEU A 179 -6.15 12.81 -5.95
CA LEU A 179 -7.27 13.59 -5.42
C LEU A 179 -7.62 13.24 -3.98
N VAL A 180 -7.61 11.96 -3.60
CA VAL A 180 -7.93 11.53 -2.21
C VAL A 180 -6.94 12.06 -1.16
N GLN A 181 -5.75 12.50 -1.58
CA GLN A 181 -4.76 13.16 -0.70
C GLN A 181 -5.17 14.61 -0.36
N LEU A 182 -5.99 15.22 -1.22
CA LEU A 182 -6.52 16.57 -1.04
C LEU A 182 -7.93 16.53 -0.45
N GLU A 183 -8.76 15.60 -0.93
CA GLU A 183 -10.19 15.43 -0.63
C GLU A 183 -10.46 13.97 -0.18
N PRO A 184 -10.25 13.61 1.10
CA PRO A 184 -10.39 12.23 1.57
C PRO A 184 -11.80 11.63 1.38
N ASN A 185 -12.81 12.48 1.24
CA ASN A 185 -14.21 12.11 1.06
C ASN A 185 -14.67 12.22 -0.41
N ALA A 186 -13.74 12.25 -1.37
CA ALA A 186 -14.08 12.29 -2.78
C ALA A 186 -15.02 11.13 -3.17
N ARG A 187 -16.01 11.42 -4.02
CA ARG A 187 -16.96 10.42 -4.51
C ARG A 187 -16.24 9.44 -5.44
N LEU A 188 -16.05 8.21 -4.97
CA LEU A 188 -15.39 7.16 -5.72
C LEU A 188 -16.29 6.59 -6.83
N ALA A 189 -15.69 6.26 -7.98
CA ALA A 189 -16.39 5.63 -9.09
C ALA A 189 -16.66 4.14 -8.82
N ARG A 190 -17.64 3.57 -9.52
CA ARG A 190 -17.87 2.12 -9.57
C ARG A 190 -17.05 1.52 -10.71
N LEU A 191 -16.27 0.47 -10.43
CA LEU A 191 -15.59 -0.30 -11.49
C LEU A 191 -16.60 -1.21 -12.20
N GLU A 192 -16.65 -1.14 -13.52
CA GLU A 192 -17.40 -2.08 -14.35
C GLU A 192 -16.63 -3.40 -14.47
N ALA A 193 -17.37 -4.51 -14.43
CA ALA A 193 -16.78 -5.83 -14.57
C ALA A 193 -16.15 -5.98 -15.98
N PHE A 194 -15.00 -6.64 -16.02
CA PHE A 194 -14.35 -7.06 -17.26
C PHE A 194 -13.67 -8.41 -17.04
N ASP A 195 -13.64 -9.22 -18.08
CA ASP A 195 -12.98 -10.52 -18.03
C ASP A 195 -11.48 -10.34 -18.12
N ALA A 196 -10.76 -10.87 -17.13
CA ALA A 196 -9.30 -10.80 -17.07
C ALA A 196 -8.70 -12.19 -17.22
N ASP A 197 -7.99 -12.40 -18.33
CA ASP A 197 -7.20 -13.60 -18.57
C ASP A 197 -5.76 -13.38 -18.04
N PRO A 198 -5.26 -14.21 -17.09
CA PRO A 198 -3.89 -14.10 -16.60
C PRO A 198 -2.83 -14.35 -17.69
N GLY A 199 -3.18 -14.96 -18.82
CA GLY A 199 -2.30 -15.14 -19.98
C GLY A 199 -2.20 -13.92 -20.89
N VAL A 200 -3.05 -12.89 -20.72
CA VAL A 200 -3.06 -11.68 -21.54
C VAL A 200 -2.53 -10.51 -20.73
N GLU A 201 -1.36 -9.98 -21.10
CA GLU A 201 -0.61 -9.01 -20.29
C GLU A 201 -1.41 -7.76 -19.91
N ASP A 202 -2.12 -7.15 -20.86
CA ASP A 202 -2.90 -5.93 -20.60
C ASP A 202 -4.08 -6.19 -19.65
N LEU A 203 -4.76 -7.34 -19.80
CA LEU A 203 -5.88 -7.73 -18.95
C LEU A 203 -5.40 -8.10 -17.53
N LEU A 204 -4.28 -8.83 -17.43
CA LEU A 204 -3.62 -9.12 -16.17
C LEU A 204 -3.21 -7.82 -15.46
N SER A 205 -2.53 -6.93 -16.17
CA SER A 205 -2.10 -5.61 -15.69
C SER A 205 -3.28 -4.79 -15.15
N GLY A 206 -4.40 -4.76 -15.88
CA GLY A 206 -5.64 -4.11 -15.44
C GLY A 206 -6.25 -4.73 -14.19
N ALA A 207 -6.39 -6.06 -14.14
CA ALA A 207 -6.95 -6.75 -12.99
C ALA A 207 -6.09 -6.56 -11.73
N LEU A 208 -4.77 -6.67 -11.86
CA LEU A 208 -3.84 -6.40 -10.75
C LEU A 208 -3.95 -4.96 -10.28
N MET A 209 -4.01 -3.99 -11.20
CA MET A 209 -4.22 -2.57 -10.86
C MET A 209 -5.54 -2.36 -10.09
N ALA A 210 -6.63 -2.96 -10.54
CA ALA A 210 -7.93 -2.87 -9.86
C ALA A 210 -7.91 -3.52 -8.47
N LEU A 211 -7.29 -4.71 -8.33
CA LEU A 211 -7.16 -5.39 -7.04
C LEU A 211 -6.29 -4.60 -6.05
N SER A 212 -5.11 -4.16 -6.48
CA SER A 212 -4.20 -3.36 -5.64
C SER A 212 -4.82 -2.04 -5.17
N ASN A 213 -5.76 -1.49 -5.94
CA ASN A 213 -6.40 -0.21 -5.65
C ASN A 213 -7.91 -0.36 -5.34
N SER A 214 -8.33 -1.52 -4.81
CA SER A 214 -9.75 -1.82 -4.57
C SER A 214 -10.47 -0.75 -3.73
N MET A 215 -9.73 -0.11 -2.81
CA MET A 215 -10.23 0.96 -1.95
C MET A 215 -10.58 2.26 -2.67
N TYR A 216 -10.12 2.45 -3.91
CA TYR A 216 -10.46 3.59 -4.76
C TYR A 216 -11.75 3.39 -5.55
N PHE A 217 -12.53 2.34 -5.26
CA PHE A 217 -13.82 2.10 -5.90
C PHE A 217 -14.95 2.10 -4.88
N SER A 218 -16.10 2.63 -5.26
CA SER A 218 -17.31 2.58 -4.43
C SER A 218 -17.82 1.13 -4.23
N ASN A 219 -17.52 0.23 -5.17
CA ASN A 219 -17.83 -1.19 -5.10
C ASN A 219 -16.62 -2.06 -4.71
N LYS A 220 -15.77 -1.58 -3.79
CA LYS A 220 -14.52 -2.26 -3.36
C LYS A 220 -14.66 -3.76 -3.05
N GLU A 221 -15.73 -4.18 -2.39
CA GLU A 221 -15.93 -5.60 -2.03
C GLU A 221 -16.23 -6.48 -3.27
N GLU A 222 -16.92 -5.92 -4.27
CA GLU A 222 -17.15 -6.60 -5.54
C GLU A 222 -15.83 -6.74 -6.31
N VAL A 223 -15.04 -5.65 -6.40
CA VAL A 223 -13.72 -5.64 -7.06
C VAL A 223 -12.80 -6.72 -6.48
N ARG A 224 -12.78 -6.90 -5.16
CA ARG A 224 -12.00 -7.96 -4.47
C ARG A 224 -12.37 -9.38 -4.86
N SER A 225 -13.52 -9.59 -5.49
CA SER A 225 -13.99 -10.89 -5.97
C SER A 225 -14.13 -11.00 -7.49
N MET A 226 -13.90 -9.89 -8.21
CA MET A 226 -14.19 -9.72 -9.65
C MET A 226 -13.27 -10.54 -10.56
N PHE A 227 -12.03 -10.81 -10.12
CA PHE A 227 -11.00 -11.46 -10.96
C PHE A 227 -10.53 -12.81 -10.38
N PRO A 228 -11.40 -13.84 -10.31
CA PRO A 228 -11.04 -15.11 -9.67
C PRO A 228 -9.86 -15.82 -10.36
N ALA A 229 -9.82 -15.83 -11.69
CA ALA A 229 -8.74 -16.47 -12.45
C ALA A 229 -7.36 -15.83 -12.15
N VAL A 230 -7.31 -14.49 -12.14
CA VAL A 230 -6.09 -13.74 -11.80
C VAL A 230 -5.68 -13.98 -10.35
N GLN A 231 -6.65 -13.99 -9.42
CA GLN A 231 -6.35 -14.27 -8.01
C GLN A 231 -5.74 -15.66 -7.81
N SER A 232 -6.28 -16.69 -8.46
CA SER A 232 -5.73 -18.05 -8.40
C SER A 232 -4.34 -18.17 -9.05
N ALA A 233 -4.00 -17.28 -9.99
CA ALA A 233 -2.68 -17.24 -10.61
C ALA A 233 -1.62 -16.48 -9.77
N LEU A 234 -2.02 -15.69 -8.76
CA LEU A 234 -1.10 -14.87 -7.97
C LEU A 234 0.10 -15.63 -7.38
N PRO A 235 -0.05 -16.82 -6.77
CA PRO A 235 1.11 -17.55 -6.24
C PRO A 235 2.19 -17.79 -7.29
N GLN A 236 1.79 -18.20 -8.50
CA GLN A 236 2.73 -18.44 -9.61
C GLN A 236 3.34 -17.14 -10.13
N LEU A 237 2.56 -16.06 -10.22
CA LEU A 237 3.05 -14.75 -10.65
C LEU A 237 4.11 -14.18 -9.69
N ILE A 238 3.93 -14.42 -8.39
CA ILE A 238 4.86 -13.96 -7.34
C ILE A 238 6.11 -14.86 -7.29
N ASP A 239 5.93 -16.18 -7.41
CA ASP A 239 7.05 -17.14 -7.36
C ASP A 239 7.90 -17.14 -8.64
N SER A 240 7.36 -16.67 -9.77
CA SER A 240 8.09 -16.70 -11.03
C SER A 240 9.28 -15.75 -10.99
N SER A 241 10.48 -16.31 -11.17
CA SER A 241 11.76 -15.58 -11.23
C SER A 241 11.94 -14.76 -12.52
N LYS A 242 10.95 -14.79 -13.44
CA LYS A 242 10.99 -14.08 -14.71
C LYS A 242 10.44 -12.67 -14.56
N GLY A 243 11.35 -11.71 -14.43
CA GLY A 243 11.05 -10.28 -14.54
C GLY A 243 10.26 -9.74 -13.35
N LYS A 244 10.98 -9.24 -12.33
CA LYS A 244 10.42 -8.47 -11.21
C LYS A 244 9.98 -7.06 -11.65
N GLY A 245 9.25 -6.97 -12.75
CA GLY A 245 8.75 -5.73 -13.32
C GLY A 245 7.50 -5.21 -12.62
N LEU A 246 6.82 -4.24 -13.23
CA LEU A 246 5.66 -3.57 -12.64
C LEU A 246 4.52 -4.53 -12.22
N ASN A 247 4.27 -5.58 -13.01
CA ASN A 247 3.24 -6.57 -12.70
C ASN A 247 3.59 -7.44 -11.48
N TYR A 248 4.87 -7.69 -11.21
CA TYR A 248 5.27 -8.36 -9.97
C TYR A 248 4.91 -7.50 -8.75
N PHE A 249 5.24 -6.20 -8.75
CA PHE A 249 4.87 -5.30 -7.65
C PHE A 249 3.37 -5.12 -7.49
N ARG A 250 2.62 -5.09 -8.60
CA ARG A 250 1.16 -5.05 -8.55
C ARG A 250 0.58 -6.38 -8.03
N ALA A 251 1.15 -7.52 -8.42
CA ALA A 251 0.76 -8.82 -7.86
C ALA A 251 0.98 -8.87 -6.35
N LEU A 252 2.14 -8.41 -5.87
CA LEU A 252 2.44 -8.29 -4.44
C LEU A 252 1.44 -7.38 -3.71
N THR A 253 1.12 -6.22 -4.28
CA THR A 253 0.17 -5.28 -3.66
C THR A 253 -1.26 -5.85 -3.69
N ALA A 254 -1.63 -6.53 -4.77
CA ALA A 254 -2.93 -7.17 -4.94
C ALA A 254 -3.18 -8.30 -3.92
N MET A 255 -2.14 -8.93 -3.37
CA MET A 255 -2.27 -9.99 -2.34
C MET A 255 -3.17 -9.54 -1.18
N THR A 256 -3.05 -8.28 -0.76
CA THR A 256 -3.81 -7.70 0.37
C THR A 256 -5.31 -7.61 0.11
N SER A 257 -5.73 -7.63 -1.16
CA SER A 257 -7.12 -7.51 -1.60
C SER A 257 -7.64 -8.79 -2.30
N ALA A 258 -6.77 -9.77 -2.53
CA ALA A 258 -7.06 -10.99 -3.28
C ALA A 258 -7.48 -12.16 -2.37
N SER A 259 -8.70 -12.07 -1.84
CA SER A 259 -9.26 -13.06 -0.90
C SER A 259 -9.30 -14.51 -1.41
N ARG A 260 -9.28 -14.73 -2.73
CA ARG A 260 -9.35 -16.07 -3.36
C ARG A 260 -8.01 -16.59 -3.84
N SER A 261 -6.91 -15.92 -3.50
CA SER A 261 -5.58 -16.27 -3.97
C SER A 261 -5.00 -17.53 -3.37
N GLY A 262 -5.53 -17.96 -2.21
CA GLY A 262 -4.94 -19.05 -1.43
C GLY A 262 -3.62 -18.68 -0.73
N LEU A 263 -3.20 -17.41 -0.82
CA LEU A 263 -1.98 -16.90 -0.18
C LEU A 263 -2.19 -16.76 1.32
N GLY A 264 -1.22 -17.25 2.09
CA GLY A 264 -1.17 -17.18 3.55
C GLY A 264 -0.02 -16.34 4.08
N SER A 265 0.14 -16.29 5.40
CA SER A 265 1.18 -15.49 6.08
C SER A 265 2.59 -15.77 5.54
N ASN A 266 2.90 -17.03 5.24
CA ASN A 266 4.22 -17.42 4.73
C ASN A 266 4.54 -16.80 3.36
N ASP A 267 3.53 -16.62 2.51
CA ASP A 267 3.70 -15.98 1.21
C ASP A 267 3.95 -14.48 1.36
N PHE A 268 3.29 -13.83 2.33
CA PHE A 268 3.55 -12.44 2.69
C PHE A 268 4.96 -12.26 3.25
N ASP A 269 5.41 -13.16 4.13
CA ASP A 269 6.75 -13.11 4.70
C ASP A 269 7.81 -13.28 3.60
N LYS A 270 7.63 -14.26 2.71
CA LYS A 270 8.53 -14.47 1.57
C LYS A 270 8.57 -13.25 0.64
N ALA A 271 7.40 -12.70 0.29
CA ALA A 271 7.31 -11.47 -0.50
C ALA A 271 8.02 -10.29 0.18
N ALA A 272 7.85 -10.13 1.50
CA ALA A 272 8.51 -9.09 2.27
C ALA A 272 10.04 -9.27 2.27
N GLU A 273 10.55 -10.50 2.42
CA GLU A 273 11.98 -10.77 2.30
C GLU A 273 12.50 -10.44 0.89
N GLU A 274 11.77 -10.84 -0.15
CA GLU A 274 12.16 -10.51 -1.52
C GLU A 274 12.18 -8.99 -1.78
N LEU A 275 11.21 -8.26 -1.27
CA LEU A 275 11.19 -6.80 -1.35
C LEU A 275 12.36 -6.16 -0.59
N ARG A 276 12.78 -6.73 0.55
CA ARG A 276 13.98 -6.26 1.26
C ARG A 276 15.24 -6.42 0.43
N THR A 277 15.32 -7.45 -0.43
CA THR A 277 16.46 -7.59 -1.36
C THR A 277 16.55 -6.47 -2.38
N LEU A 278 15.51 -5.65 -2.57
CA LEU A 278 15.54 -4.50 -3.47
C LEU A 278 16.03 -3.23 -2.76
N LYS A 279 16.08 -3.21 -1.44
CA LYS A 279 16.53 -2.03 -0.67
C LYS A 279 18.03 -1.79 -0.88
N GLY A 280 18.41 -0.52 -1.00
CA GLY A 280 19.80 -0.09 -1.01
C GLY A 280 20.37 0.16 -2.39
N CYS A 281 20.19 1.36 -2.94
CA CYS A 281 20.94 1.74 -4.12
C CYS A 281 22.37 2.18 -3.80
N LYS A 282 23.24 2.13 -4.83
CA LYS A 282 24.63 2.64 -4.74
C LYS A 282 24.69 4.12 -4.36
N GLU A 283 23.88 4.96 -5.02
CA GLU A 283 23.89 6.42 -4.81
C GLU A 283 22.86 6.87 -3.75
N PHE A 284 21.80 6.08 -3.57
CA PHE A 284 20.68 6.37 -2.67
C PHE A 284 20.35 5.15 -1.79
N PRO A 285 21.17 4.85 -0.76
CA PRO A 285 21.04 3.62 0.04
C PRO A 285 19.70 3.46 0.76
N SER A 286 18.93 4.53 0.95
CA SER A 286 17.60 4.46 1.55
C SER A 286 16.49 4.09 0.57
N LEU A 287 16.76 4.14 -0.75
CA LEU A 287 15.78 3.87 -1.80
C LEU A 287 15.83 2.42 -2.28
N TYR A 288 14.73 2.01 -2.92
CA TYR A 288 14.56 0.70 -3.53
C TYR A 288 15.03 0.69 -4.99
N ARG A 289 15.63 -0.41 -5.41
CA ARG A 289 15.97 -0.73 -6.81
C ARG A 289 14.75 -1.22 -7.59
N MET A 290 14.77 -1.05 -8.90
CA MET A 290 13.77 -1.63 -9.81
C MET A 290 13.86 -3.15 -9.88
N GLU A 291 15.07 -3.70 -9.82
CA GLU A 291 15.34 -5.13 -9.90
C GLU A 291 16.33 -5.58 -8.80
N ALA A 292 16.46 -6.89 -8.64
CA ALA A 292 17.35 -7.49 -7.63
C ALA A 292 18.84 -7.30 -7.96
N ASP A 293 19.19 -7.04 -9.22
CA ASP A 293 20.56 -6.72 -9.61
C ASP A 293 21.04 -5.44 -8.91
N LYS A 294 22.25 -5.48 -8.34
CA LYS A 294 22.88 -4.32 -7.71
C LYS A 294 23.14 -3.18 -8.69
N ALA A 295 23.24 -3.47 -9.99
CA ALA A 295 23.39 -2.46 -11.04
C ALA A 295 22.04 -1.83 -11.46
N SER A 296 20.90 -2.35 -10.99
CA SER A 296 19.58 -1.82 -11.32
C SER A 296 19.44 -0.35 -10.89
N PRO A 297 18.79 0.51 -11.70
CA PRO A 297 18.40 1.86 -11.29
C PRO A 297 17.55 1.85 -10.02
N CYS A 298 17.62 2.95 -9.27
CA CYS A 298 16.71 3.22 -8.17
C CYS A 298 15.33 3.62 -8.69
N SER A 299 14.31 3.33 -7.89
CA SER A 299 12.97 3.82 -8.14
C SER A 299 12.41 4.54 -6.91
N LEU A 300 12.15 5.83 -7.10
CA LEU A 300 11.37 6.59 -6.13
C LEU A 300 9.92 6.11 -6.10
N SER A 301 9.40 5.63 -7.22
CA SER A 301 8.03 5.08 -7.34
C SER A 301 7.84 3.83 -6.48
N ILE A 302 8.76 2.85 -6.58
CA ILE A 302 8.74 1.65 -5.73
C ILE A 302 8.93 2.04 -4.27
N SER A 303 9.88 2.92 -3.98
CA SER A 303 10.13 3.38 -2.61
C SER A 303 8.86 3.99 -1.98
N ALA A 304 8.16 4.87 -2.71
CA ALA A 304 6.91 5.46 -2.25
C ALA A 304 5.78 4.44 -2.09
N ALA A 305 5.69 3.46 -3.00
CA ALA A 305 4.70 2.38 -2.93
C ALA A 305 4.94 1.46 -1.73
N MET A 306 6.19 1.10 -1.44
CA MET A 306 6.56 0.23 -0.31
C MET A 306 6.33 0.86 1.05
N ILE A 307 6.33 2.19 1.11
CA ILE A 307 5.96 2.93 2.30
C ILE A 307 4.42 3.04 2.47
N ALA A 308 3.66 2.94 1.39
CA ALA A 308 2.19 3.01 1.41
C ALA A 308 1.48 1.67 1.70
N VAL A 309 2.20 0.55 1.79
CA VAL A 309 1.61 -0.76 2.15
C VAL A 309 1.25 -0.78 3.64
N PRO A 310 0.00 -1.16 4.01
CA PRO A 310 -0.39 -1.31 5.41
C PRO A 310 0.56 -2.23 6.17
N GLY A 311 1.21 -1.72 7.21
CA GLY A 311 2.25 -2.42 7.99
C GLY A 311 3.65 -1.78 7.94
N ALA A 312 3.89 -0.82 7.03
CA ALA A 312 5.12 -0.02 7.02
C ALA A 312 5.10 1.18 7.98
N TYR A 313 3.91 1.58 8.47
CA TYR A 313 3.73 2.54 9.57
C TYR A 313 2.82 1.97 10.66
N ASP A 314 3.30 2.10 11.89
CA ASP A 314 2.44 2.41 13.03
C ASP A 314 1.96 3.86 12.80
N PHE A 315 0.71 4.03 12.39
CA PHE A 315 0.06 5.34 12.45
C PHE A 315 -0.15 5.64 13.92
N GLY A 316 0.92 6.13 14.56
CA GLY A 316 0.90 6.60 15.93
C GLY A 316 -0.36 7.43 16.14
N GLU A 317 -1.04 7.15 17.26
CA GLU A 317 -2.30 7.77 17.66
C GLU A 317 -2.38 9.22 17.16
N ASN A 318 -3.23 9.45 16.16
CA ASN A 318 -3.70 10.80 15.87
C ASN A 318 -4.24 11.34 17.19
N LYS A 319 -3.62 12.40 17.69
CA LYS A 319 -4.07 13.14 18.86
C LYS A 319 -5.55 13.46 18.80
#